data_AF-A0A9D2EQG4-F1
#
_entry.id   AF-A0A9D2EQG4-F1
#
_cell.length_a   1.000
_cell.length_b   1.000
_cell.length_c   1.000
_cell.angle_alpha   90.00
_cell.angle_beta   90.00
_cell.angle_gamma   90.00
#
_symmetry.space_group_name_H-M   'P 1'
#
loop_
_entity.id
_entity.type
_entity.pdbx_description
1 polymer ?
#
loop_
_entity_poly.entity_id
_entity_poly.type
_entity_poly.pdbx_seq_one_letter_code
_entity_poly.pdbx_strand_id
1 'polypeptide(L)'
;MNRDRKKLTALLCLCVAFAVVILISNNGTALQGLTMRPAAAAVALQAEPSDEPLQITENTNPRALVLYSPGYEDSVGCQKNLCLALQHLRIEAESLELARTQSVSYADYDMVILASAYWENEMTDSSARLLHYVEEGGKLLLATVPESLGAQFDTSYRRMGVADFGDYLTYDTITFAGELLPGLTGRTFSGETFSDVALSVTLEEGATVWAWADTARDRRTPLIWSYDCGRGRVTVFNSTSGKGDFWRGILAGCVNTLSDTVLYPVVNALCLFIDDFPSPQYESESDVVRDEYNRSAKEFYRDIWWPEMLRIAKIYGDVYTGLFVATYNDETDPDRLHYTQSATEQYFGNSLLKNGFEMGAHGYNHQPLTAAGGTPAEMQYAPWAGAEAMTASLQKLSEITAEMFPAVTLRSYVPPSNYLSQEGRRAVVQALPDLEVISGIYTDEEEEGEVCVQDFTVAEDGIAEFPRVTAGMAPDDYEQLSALSALGLYGVFSHFIHPDDVFDPDRSGGKSWEELYRSYCTWMDDIHKTYPWLRSLSATEAGDALRICEGADPHLVFGEEEVRGSVENFLGPVSFYLKTDRTPKAADDACTIRRISPGQGMGYYLVTVQRPNFTIRLVAA
;
A
#
# COMPACT_ATOMS: atom_id res chain seq x y z
N MET A 1 2.85 -43.46 53.51
CA MET A 1 1.50 -43.59 52.90
C MET A 1 0.60 -42.38 53.13
N ASN A 2 0.18 -42.02 54.35
CA ASN A 2 -0.81 -40.94 54.54
C ASN A 2 -0.28 -39.51 54.26
N ARG A 3 1.04 -39.29 54.42
CA ARG A 3 1.71 -38.01 54.20
C ARG A 3 1.99 -37.73 52.71
N ASP A 4 2.25 -38.78 51.92
CA ASP A 4 2.44 -38.67 50.46
C ASP A 4 1.11 -38.45 49.73
N ARG A 5 0.02 -39.06 50.23
CA ARG A 5 -1.34 -38.83 49.72
C ARG A 5 -1.75 -37.36 49.86
N LYS A 6 -1.49 -36.72 51.00
CA LYS A 6 -1.79 -35.28 51.21
C LYS A 6 -0.98 -34.36 50.28
N LYS A 7 0.29 -34.68 50.01
CA LYS A 7 1.12 -33.92 49.06
C LYS A 7 0.63 -34.10 47.63
N LEU A 8 0.27 -35.32 47.25
CA LEU A 8 -0.28 -35.61 45.93
C LEU A 8 -1.62 -34.90 45.71
N THR A 9 -2.51 -34.92 46.72
CA THR A 9 -3.79 -34.18 46.66
C THR A 9 -3.57 -32.67 46.59
N ALA A 10 -2.61 -32.12 47.35
CA ALA A 10 -2.27 -30.70 47.27
C ALA A 10 -1.72 -30.30 45.89
N LEU A 11 -0.87 -31.15 45.29
CA LEU A 11 -0.35 -30.93 43.93
C LEU A 11 -1.49 -31.00 42.90
N LEU A 12 -2.41 -31.96 43.04
CA LEU A 12 -3.57 -32.10 42.16
C LEU A 12 -4.51 -30.90 42.28
N CYS A 13 -4.77 -30.42 43.49
CA CYS A 13 -5.55 -29.20 43.73
C CYS A 13 -4.86 -27.96 43.14
N LEU A 14 -3.52 -27.88 43.21
CA LEU A 14 -2.76 -26.80 42.60
C LEU A 14 -2.85 -26.86 41.06
N CYS A 15 -2.71 -28.04 40.46
CA CYS A 15 -2.86 -28.23 39.03
C CYS A 15 -4.28 -27.92 38.56
N VAL A 16 -5.31 -28.33 39.31
CA VAL A 16 -6.71 -28.00 39.02
C VAL A 16 -6.95 -26.50 39.17
N ALA A 17 -6.42 -25.85 40.22
CA ALA A 17 -6.53 -24.41 40.39
C ALA A 17 -5.84 -23.65 39.24
N PHE A 18 -4.66 -24.10 38.81
CA PHE A 18 -3.94 -23.53 37.67
C PHE A 18 -4.71 -23.75 36.36
N ALA A 19 -5.27 -24.94 36.16
CA ALA A 19 -6.12 -25.25 35.01
C ALA A 19 -7.38 -24.39 35.00
N VAL A 20 -8.03 -24.16 36.16
CA VAL A 20 -9.19 -23.28 36.29
C VAL A 20 -8.81 -21.82 36.00
N VAL A 21 -7.65 -21.35 36.47
CA VAL A 21 -7.15 -19.99 36.17
C VAL A 21 -6.85 -19.83 34.67
N ILE A 22 -6.21 -20.83 34.04
CA ILE A 22 -5.99 -20.85 32.58
C ILE A 22 -7.33 -20.86 31.85
N LEU A 23 -8.28 -21.68 32.29
CA LEU A 23 -9.61 -21.79 31.68
C LEU A 23 -10.34 -20.44 31.78
N ILE A 24 -10.36 -19.80 32.95
CA ILE A 24 -10.97 -18.48 33.15
C ILE A 24 -10.26 -17.40 32.31
N SER A 25 -8.92 -17.43 32.26
CA SER A 25 -8.13 -16.51 31.43
C SER A 25 -8.41 -16.70 29.93
N ASN A 26 -8.71 -17.93 29.50
CA ASN A 26 -8.99 -18.27 28.10
C ASN A 26 -10.50 -18.26 27.75
N ASN A 27 -11.40 -18.02 28.70
CA ASN A 27 -12.85 -18.08 28.47
C ASN A 27 -13.42 -16.74 27.93
N GLY A 28 -12.60 -15.84 27.40
CA GLY A 28 -12.99 -14.56 26.76
C GLY A 28 -13.70 -13.51 27.63
N THR A 29 -14.44 -13.91 28.66
CA THR A 29 -15.25 -13.08 29.57
C THR A 29 -14.40 -12.09 30.38
N ALA A 30 -13.15 -12.43 30.69
CA ALA A 30 -12.20 -11.52 31.32
C ALA A 30 -11.73 -10.38 30.40
N LEU A 31 -11.95 -10.48 29.08
CA LEU A 31 -11.61 -9.45 28.09
C LEU A 31 -12.71 -8.38 27.96
N GLN A 32 -13.94 -8.67 28.37
CA GLN A 32 -15.07 -7.72 28.30
C GLN A 32 -14.85 -6.44 29.14
N GLY A 33 -13.91 -6.46 30.09
CA GLY A 33 -13.55 -5.31 30.93
C GLY A 33 -12.13 -4.77 30.69
N LEU A 34 -11.37 -5.36 29.75
CA LEU A 34 -10.08 -4.82 29.32
C LEU A 34 -10.35 -3.70 28.33
N THR A 35 -9.98 -2.47 28.69
CA THR A 35 -9.78 -1.42 27.70
C THR A 35 -8.64 -1.88 26.78
N MET A 36 -9.00 -2.49 25.66
CA MET A 36 -8.15 -2.65 24.49
C MET A 36 -7.51 -1.27 24.22
N ARG A 37 -6.19 -1.27 23.94
CA ARG A 37 -5.26 -0.15 23.69
C ARG A 37 -5.76 1.27 24.08
N PRO A 38 -5.08 2.01 24.98
CA PRO A 38 -5.53 3.34 25.38
C PRO A 38 -5.73 4.25 24.16
N ALA A 39 -6.85 4.98 24.14
CA ALA A 39 -7.35 5.87 23.08
C ALA A 39 -6.37 6.96 22.57
N ALA A 40 -5.14 7.01 23.08
CA ALA A 40 -4.09 7.91 22.62
C ALA A 40 -3.43 7.49 21.29
N ALA A 41 -3.75 6.31 20.75
CA ALA A 41 -3.23 5.79 19.48
C ALA A 41 -4.29 5.62 18.37
N ALA A 42 -5.56 5.90 18.66
CA ALA A 42 -6.65 5.74 17.70
C ALA A 42 -6.69 6.91 16.70
N VAL A 43 -6.98 6.61 15.45
CA VAL A 43 -7.29 7.62 14.44
C VAL A 43 -8.63 8.27 14.83
N ALA A 44 -8.62 9.56 15.12
CA ALA A 44 -9.83 10.28 15.52
C ALA A 44 -10.57 10.80 14.28
N LEU A 45 -11.39 9.92 13.68
CA LEU A 45 -12.33 10.29 12.63
C LEU A 45 -13.54 11.01 13.23
N GLN A 46 -13.82 12.23 12.76
CA GLN A 46 -15.02 12.98 13.12
C GLN A 46 -16.19 12.51 12.26
N ALA A 47 -17.39 12.47 12.85
CA ALA A 47 -18.60 12.10 12.14
C ALA A 47 -19.04 13.17 11.13
N GLU A 48 -18.70 14.43 11.40
CA GLU A 48 -19.01 15.58 10.55
C GLU A 48 -17.74 16.44 10.38
N PRO A 49 -17.60 17.15 9.25
CA PRO A 49 -16.46 18.04 9.03
C PRO A 49 -16.41 19.20 10.01
N SER A 50 -15.21 19.77 10.20
CA SER A 50 -15.02 20.98 11.00
C SER A 50 -15.84 22.17 10.47
N ASP A 51 -16.53 22.88 11.38
CA ASP A 51 -17.30 24.10 11.10
C ASP A 51 -16.42 25.37 10.92
N GLU A 52 -15.09 25.26 11.06
CA GLU A 52 -14.18 26.41 10.89
C GLU A 52 -14.22 26.93 9.44
N PRO A 53 -14.46 28.24 9.22
CA PRO A 53 -14.54 28.78 7.87
C PRO A 53 -13.18 28.71 7.16
N LEU A 54 -13.19 28.29 5.90
CA LEU A 54 -12.01 28.26 5.05
C LEU A 54 -11.54 29.68 4.71
N GLN A 55 -10.22 29.89 4.73
CA GLN A 55 -9.60 31.14 4.32
C GLN A 55 -9.36 31.20 2.80
N ILE A 56 -9.22 30.04 2.16
CA ILE A 56 -9.12 29.88 0.71
C ILE A 56 -10.28 28.98 0.28
N THR A 57 -11.12 29.49 -0.63
CA THR A 57 -12.29 28.77 -1.17
C THR A 57 -12.24 28.65 -2.70
N GLU A 58 -11.19 29.20 -3.31
CA GLU A 58 -10.95 29.11 -4.74
C GLU A 58 -10.39 27.71 -5.03
N ASN A 59 -10.84 27.06 -6.10
CA ASN A 59 -10.19 25.83 -6.53
C ASN A 59 -8.77 26.16 -7.02
N THR A 60 -7.78 25.62 -6.31
CA THR A 60 -6.35 25.80 -6.60
C THR A 60 -5.69 24.55 -7.18
N ASN A 61 -6.47 23.50 -7.47
CA ASN A 61 -5.93 22.24 -7.94
C ASN A 61 -5.25 22.44 -9.31
N PRO A 62 -3.99 22.00 -9.49
CA PRO A 62 -3.34 22.08 -10.78
C PRO A 62 -4.08 21.23 -11.82
N ARG A 63 -4.01 21.63 -13.09
CA ARG A 63 -4.60 20.89 -14.21
C ARG A 63 -3.54 20.20 -15.04
N ALA A 64 -3.73 18.91 -15.31
CA ALA A 64 -2.87 18.07 -16.14
C ALA A 64 -3.60 17.58 -17.39
N LEU A 65 -2.93 17.66 -18.54
CA LEU A 65 -3.36 16.99 -19.77
C LEU A 65 -2.54 15.71 -19.96
N VAL A 66 -3.19 14.54 -19.94
CA VAL A 66 -2.57 13.24 -20.18
C VAL A 66 -2.81 12.82 -21.62
N LEU A 67 -1.75 12.83 -22.42
CA LEU A 67 -1.76 12.40 -23.82
C LEU A 67 -1.43 10.91 -23.92
N TYR A 68 -2.33 10.13 -24.52
CA TYR A 68 -2.19 8.68 -24.61
C TYR A 68 -2.64 8.14 -25.97
N SER A 69 -2.31 6.88 -26.25
CA SER A 69 -2.62 6.20 -27.50
C SER A 69 -3.59 5.05 -27.23
N PRO A 70 -4.91 5.21 -27.49
CA PRO A 70 -5.93 4.21 -27.11
C PRO A 70 -5.79 2.87 -27.84
N GLY A 71 -5.06 2.84 -28.96
CA GLY A 71 -4.78 1.61 -29.73
C GLY A 71 -3.72 0.71 -29.11
N TYR A 72 -3.07 1.12 -28.02
CA TYR A 72 -1.92 0.45 -27.43
C TYR A 72 -2.12 0.24 -25.92
N GLU A 73 -2.07 -1.02 -25.50
CA GLU A 73 -2.38 -1.45 -24.13
C GLU A 73 -1.41 -0.88 -23.08
N ASP A 74 -0.12 -0.81 -23.41
CA ASP A 74 0.91 -0.20 -22.58
C ASP A 74 0.64 1.29 -22.34
N SER A 75 0.22 2.03 -23.36
CA SER A 75 -0.16 3.44 -23.23
C SER A 75 -1.44 3.62 -22.41
N VAL A 76 -2.43 2.76 -22.57
CA VAL A 76 -3.67 2.76 -21.77
C VAL A 76 -3.35 2.44 -20.30
N GLY A 77 -2.50 1.45 -20.03
CA GLY A 77 -2.07 1.11 -18.68
C GLY A 77 -1.29 2.25 -18.01
N CYS A 78 -0.35 2.87 -18.73
CA CYS A 78 0.40 4.04 -18.24
C CYS A 78 -0.54 5.23 -17.96
N GLN A 79 -1.49 5.50 -18.86
CA GLN A 79 -2.51 6.55 -18.65
C GLN A 79 -3.38 6.28 -17.42
N LYS A 80 -3.84 5.04 -17.21
CA LYS A 80 -4.60 4.62 -16.02
C LYS A 80 -3.80 4.92 -14.75
N ASN A 81 -2.54 4.45 -14.67
CA ASN A 81 -1.70 4.66 -13.50
C ASN A 81 -1.39 6.14 -13.24
N LEU A 82 -1.14 6.93 -14.29
CA LEU A 82 -0.98 8.37 -14.15
C LEU A 82 -2.24 9.05 -13.62
N CYS A 83 -3.42 8.72 -14.15
CA CYS A 83 -4.67 9.31 -13.67
C CYS A 83 -4.95 8.97 -12.19
N LEU A 84 -4.70 7.73 -11.76
CA LEU A 84 -4.82 7.35 -10.34
C LEU A 84 -3.82 8.11 -9.46
N ALA A 85 -2.57 8.23 -9.90
CA ALA A 85 -1.55 9.01 -9.19
C ALA A 85 -1.95 10.49 -9.09
N LEU A 86 -2.38 11.12 -10.19
CA LEU A 86 -2.77 12.54 -10.23
C LEU A 86 -3.98 12.83 -9.33
N GLN A 87 -4.97 11.92 -9.32
CA GLN A 87 -6.11 12.02 -8.41
C GLN A 87 -5.66 12.05 -6.94
N HIS A 88 -4.74 11.16 -6.54
CA HIS A 88 -4.20 11.17 -5.19
C HIS A 88 -3.39 12.45 -4.89
N LEU A 89 -2.59 12.93 -5.85
CA LEU A 89 -1.81 14.17 -5.75
C LEU A 89 -2.67 15.46 -5.76
N ARG A 90 -4.01 15.36 -5.88
CA ARG A 90 -4.94 16.50 -6.02
C ARG A 90 -4.66 17.35 -7.27
N ILE A 91 -4.37 16.67 -8.38
CA ILE A 91 -4.19 17.27 -9.70
C ILE A 91 -5.34 16.82 -10.61
N GLU A 92 -6.09 17.78 -11.16
CA GLU A 92 -7.19 17.51 -12.08
C GLU A 92 -6.64 17.04 -13.42
N ALA A 93 -6.96 15.80 -13.81
CA ALA A 93 -6.46 15.21 -15.04
C ALA A 93 -7.53 15.15 -16.14
N GLU A 94 -7.19 15.63 -17.33
CA GLU A 94 -7.94 15.41 -18.58
C GLU A 94 -7.12 14.49 -19.49
N SER A 95 -7.73 13.40 -19.99
CA SER A 95 -7.07 12.50 -20.93
C SER A 95 -7.49 12.80 -22.36
N LEU A 96 -6.51 12.86 -23.27
CA LEU A 96 -6.72 13.14 -24.68
C LEU A 96 -5.90 12.20 -25.56
N GLU A 97 -6.52 11.69 -26.62
CA GLU A 97 -5.83 10.89 -27.63
C GLU A 97 -4.74 11.72 -28.31
N LEU A 98 -3.56 11.12 -28.46
CA LEU A 98 -2.37 11.79 -29.01
C LEU A 98 -2.58 12.35 -30.42
N ALA A 99 -3.38 11.67 -31.24
CA ALA A 99 -3.78 12.11 -32.58
C ALA A 99 -4.62 13.40 -32.60
N ARG A 100 -5.23 13.76 -31.46
CA ARG A 100 -6.16 14.89 -31.31
C ARG A 100 -5.54 16.10 -30.61
N THR A 101 -4.24 16.13 -30.43
CA THR A 101 -3.53 17.24 -29.76
C THR A 101 -3.90 18.62 -30.30
N GLN A 102 -4.19 18.77 -31.60
CA GLN A 102 -4.66 20.03 -32.22
C GLN A 102 -5.94 20.61 -31.61
N SER A 103 -6.77 19.81 -30.94
CA SER A 103 -8.05 20.26 -30.40
C SER A 103 -7.96 21.00 -29.06
N VAL A 104 -6.75 21.12 -28.49
CA VAL A 104 -6.53 21.74 -27.17
C VAL A 104 -5.39 22.76 -27.22
N SER A 105 -5.46 23.74 -26.32
CA SER A 105 -4.35 24.64 -26.01
C SER A 105 -3.61 24.11 -24.79
N TYR A 106 -2.31 23.83 -24.92
CA TYR A 106 -1.50 23.39 -23.78
C TYR A 106 -1.38 24.46 -22.69
N ALA A 107 -1.55 25.74 -23.04
CA ALA A 107 -1.52 26.85 -22.09
C ALA A 107 -2.73 26.86 -21.12
N ASP A 108 -3.73 26.01 -21.34
CA ASP A 108 -4.89 25.85 -20.45
C ASP A 108 -4.60 24.90 -19.28
N TYR A 109 -3.40 24.31 -19.25
CA TYR A 109 -2.95 23.30 -18.28
C TYR A 109 -1.65 23.73 -17.61
N ASP A 110 -1.47 23.35 -16.34
CA ASP A 110 -0.22 23.55 -15.59
C ASP A 110 0.85 22.53 -15.97
N MET A 111 0.42 21.35 -16.42
CA MET A 111 1.31 20.30 -16.91
C MET A 111 0.70 19.50 -18.06
N VAL A 112 1.56 19.00 -18.95
CA VAL A 112 1.23 18.04 -19.99
C VAL A 112 2.05 16.78 -19.73
N ILE A 113 1.42 15.62 -19.83
CA ILE A 113 2.05 14.32 -19.58
C ILE A 113 1.87 13.47 -20.82
N LEU A 114 2.96 12.95 -21.37
CA LEU A 114 2.98 12.05 -22.50
C LEU A 114 3.09 10.61 -22.01
N ALA A 115 1.95 9.93 -21.98
CA ALA A 115 1.78 8.55 -21.54
C ALA A 115 1.84 7.55 -22.72
N SER A 116 2.56 7.89 -23.79
CA SER A 116 2.63 7.08 -25.01
C SER A 116 4.02 7.11 -25.63
N ALA A 117 4.52 5.93 -25.99
CA ALA A 117 5.77 5.74 -26.71
C ALA A 117 5.64 6.07 -28.21
N TYR A 118 4.41 6.21 -28.72
CA TYR A 118 4.07 6.24 -30.15
C TYR A 118 3.97 7.66 -30.74
N TRP A 119 4.45 8.67 -30.01
CA TRP A 119 4.29 10.08 -30.36
C TRP A 119 5.04 10.53 -31.60
N GLU A 120 6.08 9.81 -32.03
CA GLU A 120 6.74 10.07 -33.31
C GLU A 120 5.77 9.85 -34.49
N ASN A 121 4.86 8.88 -34.37
CA ASN A 121 3.94 8.46 -35.43
C ASN A 121 2.54 9.04 -35.30
N GLU A 122 1.99 9.11 -34.08
CA GLU A 122 0.58 9.48 -33.87
C GLU A 122 0.37 10.98 -33.65
N MET A 123 1.37 11.70 -33.14
CA MET A 123 1.20 13.12 -32.87
C MET A 123 1.10 13.90 -34.19
N THR A 124 -0.07 14.48 -34.44
CA THR A 124 -0.39 15.16 -35.70
C THR A 124 0.26 16.53 -35.82
N ASP A 125 0.64 17.13 -34.71
CA ASP A 125 1.39 18.39 -34.63
C ASP A 125 2.89 18.18 -34.45
N SER A 126 3.68 19.20 -34.80
CA SER A 126 5.09 19.22 -34.43
C SER A 126 5.25 19.30 -32.91
N SER A 127 6.20 18.52 -32.38
CA SER A 127 6.67 18.58 -31.00
C SER A 127 7.11 19.98 -30.58
N ALA A 128 7.47 20.85 -31.54
CA ALA A 128 7.77 22.25 -31.31
C ALA A 128 6.67 23.02 -30.55
N ARG A 129 5.39 22.67 -30.74
CA ARG A 129 4.29 23.30 -29.97
C ARG A 129 4.34 22.96 -28.49
N LEU A 130 4.63 21.69 -28.18
CA LEU A 130 4.79 21.21 -26.81
C LEU A 130 6.03 21.82 -26.15
N LEU A 131 7.15 21.89 -26.89
CA LEU A 131 8.37 22.52 -26.41
C LEU A 131 8.22 24.01 -26.17
N HIS A 132 7.52 24.72 -27.05
CA HIS A 132 7.24 26.15 -26.85
C HIS A 132 6.41 26.38 -25.59
N TYR A 133 5.42 25.53 -25.33
CA TYR A 133 4.66 25.55 -24.08
C TYR A 133 5.58 25.40 -22.86
N VAL A 134 6.53 24.47 -22.89
CA VAL A 134 7.52 24.30 -21.80
C VAL A 134 8.41 25.54 -21.67
N GLU A 135 8.96 26.06 -22.77
CA GLU A 135 9.83 27.24 -22.76
C GLU A 135 9.14 28.47 -22.11
N GLU A 136 7.84 28.62 -22.30
CA GLU A 136 7.05 29.70 -21.72
C GLU A 136 6.67 29.50 -20.24
N GLY A 137 6.98 28.35 -19.63
CA GLY A 137 6.71 28.07 -18.22
C GLY A 137 5.93 26.78 -17.97
N GLY A 138 5.49 26.09 -19.03
CA GLY A 138 4.78 24.83 -18.93
C GLY A 138 5.63 23.69 -18.35
N LYS A 139 4.97 22.71 -17.76
CA LYS A 139 5.61 21.50 -17.24
C LYS A 139 5.31 20.31 -18.15
N LEU A 140 6.32 19.49 -18.46
CA LEU A 140 6.19 18.32 -19.32
C LEU A 140 6.77 17.07 -18.66
N LEU A 141 5.98 16.01 -18.56
CA LEU A 141 6.49 14.67 -18.25
C LEU A 141 6.41 13.78 -19.49
N LEU A 142 7.55 13.20 -19.89
CA LEU A 142 7.56 12.03 -20.76
C LEU A 142 7.54 10.80 -19.86
N ALA A 143 6.40 10.12 -19.79
CA ALA A 143 6.20 9.01 -18.85
C ALA A 143 6.64 7.64 -19.39
N THR A 144 7.14 7.61 -20.63
CA THR A 144 7.71 6.42 -21.25
C THR A 144 8.76 6.80 -22.28
N VAL A 145 9.72 5.90 -22.51
CA VAL A 145 10.66 6.00 -23.62
C VAL A 145 9.91 5.93 -24.96
N PRO A 146 10.29 6.71 -26.00
CA PRO A 146 9.74 6.56 -27.34
C PRO A 146 9.97 5.15 -27.91
N GLU A 147 9.02 4.64 -28.70
CA GLU A 147 9.17 3.37 -29.43
C GLU A 147 10.17 3.53 -30.58
N SER A 148 10.10 4.67 -31.27
CA SER A 148 10.96 5.00 -32.41
C SER A 148 11.42 6.44 -32.36
N LEU A 149 12.58 6.70 -32.94
CA LEU A 149 13.18 8.02 -33.05
C LEU A 149 13.01 8.54 -34.47
N GLY A 150 12.63 9.81 -34.61
CA GLY A 150 12.50 10.48 -35.89
C GLY A 150 12.56 11.99 -35.78
N ALA A 151 11.87 12.68 -36.68
CA ALA A 151 11.90 14.13 -36.80
C ALA A 151 11.41 14.84 -35.53
N GLN A 152 10.42 14.27 -34.82
CA GLN A 152 9.88 14.87 -33.60
C GLN A 152 10.89 14.78 -32.45
N PHE A 153 11.54 13.63 -32.28
CA PHE A 153 12.62 13.43 -31.30
C PHE A 153 13.87 14.26 -31.63
N ASP A 154 14.34 14.24 -32.89
CA ASP A 154 15.53 14.96 -33.35
C ASP A 154 15.43 16.47 -33.10
N THR A 155 14.23 17.03 -33.18
CA THR A 155 13.97 18.45 -32.93
C THR A 155 13.87 18.78 -31.43
N SER A 156 13.61 17.79 -30.57
CA SER A 156 13.22 18.00 -29.18
C SER A 156 14.24 17.54 -28.13
N TYR A 157 15.11 16.57 -28.44
CA TYR A 157 15.96 15.90 -27.44
C TYR A 157 16.82 16.89 -26.59
N ARG A 158 17.37 17.94 -27.21
CA ARG A 158 18.13 18.99 -26.49
C ARG A 158 17.28 19.75 -25.46
N ARG A 159 15.99 19.95 -25.74
CA ARG A 159 15.05 20.59 -24.80
C ARG A 159 14.63 19.66 -23.66
N MET A 160 14.87 18.37 -23.81
CA MET A 160 14.71 17.37 -22.76
C MET A 160 16.00 17.13 -21.97
N GLY A 161 17.04 17.96 -22.16
CA GLY A 161 18.32 17.83 -21.47
C GLY A 161 19.22 16.71 -22.00
N VAL A 162 18.94 16.18 -23.19
CA VAL A 162 19.77 15.15 -23.83
C VAL A 162 20.81 15.82 -24.72
N ALA A 163 22.09 15.54 -24.47
CA ALA A 163 23.22 16.03 -25.25
C ALA A 163 23.57 15.11 -26.43
N ASP A 164 23.42 13.81 -26.26
CA ASP A 164 23.64 12.80 -27.30
C ASP A 164 22.81 11.55 -27.00
N PHE A 165 22.42 10.80 -28.01
CA PHE A 165 21.65 9.57 -27.83
C PHE A 165 22.13 8.46 -28.78
N GLY A 166 21.93 7.22 -28.36
CA GLY A 166 22.34 6.02 -29.09
C GLY A 166 21.20 5.03 -29.27
N ASP A 167 21.54 3.75 -29.30
CA ASP A 167 20.57 2.67 -29.42
C ASP A 167 19.78 2.44 -28.12
N TYR A 168 18.68 1.69 -28.22
CA TYR A 168 17.97 1.15 -27.07
C TYR A 168 18.80 0.06 -26.37
N LEU A 169 18.77 0.07 -25.04
CA LEU A 169 19.50 -0.87 -24.19
C LEU A 169 18.52 -1.57 -23.27
N THR A 170 18.76 -2.86 -23.02
CA THR A 170 18.08 -3.61 -21.98
C THR A 170 18.81 -3.44 -20.65
N TYR A 171 18.06 -3.34 -19.57
CA TYR A 171 18.56 -3.31 -18.20
C TYR A 171 17.64 -4.12 -17.29
N ASP A 172 18.16 -4.53 -16.15
CA ASP A 172 17.46 -5.29 -15.10
C ASP A 172 17.74 -4.72 -13.71
N THR A 173 18.21 -3.46 -13.66
CA THR A 173 18.55 -2.74 -12.43
C THR A 173 18.04 -1.30 -12.44
N ILE A 174 17.65 -0.82 -11.27
CA ILE A 174 17.36 0.59 -11.03
C ILE A 174 18.04 1.05 -9.74
N THR A 175 18.85 2.10 -9.83
CA THR A 175 19.55 2.73 -8.71
C THR A 175 19.13 4.19 -8.58
N PHE A 176 18.55 4.56 -7.46
CA PHE A 176 18.10 5.93 -7.19
C PHE A 176 19.25 6.80 -6.69
N ALA A 177 19.55 7.88 -7.42
CA ALA A 177 20.59 8.84 -7.07
C ALA A 177 20.08 10.02 -6.23
N GLY A 178 18.76 10.23 -6.21
CA GLY A 178 18.13 11.29 -5.44
C GLY A 178 16.79 10.86 -4.87
N GLU A 179 16.23 11.74 -4.05
CA GLU A 179 15.02 11.47 -3.30
C GLU A 179 13.80 11.69 -4.21
N LEU A 180 13.58 10.75 -5.14
CA LEU A 180 12.40 10.77 -6.01
C LEU A 180 11.14 10.59 -5.16
N LEU A 181 11.17 9.60 -4.24
CA LEU A 181 10.22 9.37 -3.15
C LEU A 181 10.99 9.27 -1.82
N PRO A 182 10.32 9.45 -0.66
CA PRO A 182 10.95 9.32 0.64
C PRO A 182 11.68 7.99 0.84
N GLY A 183 12.99 8.05 1.12
CA GLY A 183 13.83 6.90 1.45
C GLY A 183 14.39 6.10 0.26
N LEU A 184 14.19 6.55 -0.98
CA LEU A 184 14.75 5.88 -2.16
C LEU A 184 16.23 6.20 -2.39
N THR A 185 16.74 7.35 -1.96
CA THR A 185 18.12 7.77 -2.29
C THR A 185 19.15 6.70 -1.89
N GLY A 186 19.95 6.26 -2.86
CA GLY A 186 21.02 5.28 -2.67
C GLY A 186 20.57 3.82 -2.67
N ARG A 187 19.27 3.53 -2.83
CA ARG A 187 18.77 2.16 -2.99
C ARG A 187 18.92 1.69 -4.44
N THR A 188 19.20 0.40 -4.58
CA THR A 188 19.30 -0.32 -5.84
C THR A 188 18.36 -1.51 -5.79
N PHE A 189 17.62 -1.73 -6.86
CA PHE A 189 16.73 -2.87 -7.07
C PHE A 189 17.13 -3.57 -8.36
N SER A 190 17.07 -4.90 -8.36
CA SER A 190 17.58 -5.72 -9.45
C SER A 190 16.81 -7.04 -9.59
N GLY A 191 16.82 -7.61 -10.79
CA GLY A 191 16.22 -8.91 -11.08
C GLY A 191 15.35 -8.91 -12.33
N GLU A 192 14.85 -10.10 -12.69
CA GLU A 192 14.09 -10.30 -13.93
C GLU A 192 12.85 -9.39 -14.01
N THR A 193 12.16 -9.16 -12.88
CA THR A 193 11.01 -8.25 -12.76
C THR A 193 11.32 -6.80 -13.13
N PHE A 194 12.59 -6.39 -13.07
CA PHE A 194 13.06 -5.06 -13.47
C PHE A 194 13.60 -5.02 -14.90
N SER A 195 13.49 -6.13 -15.65
CA SER A 195 13.94 -6.20 -17.03
C SER A 195 13.11 -5.31 -17.94
N ASP A 196 13.75 -4.30 -18.51
CA ASP A 196 13.08 -3.31 -19.33
C ASP A 196 14.05 -2.67 -20.34
N VAL A 197 13.55 -1.77 -21.17
CA VAL A 197 14.26 -1.07 -22.24
C VAL A 197 14.34 0.43 -21.93
N ALA A 198 15.53 1.00 -22.14
CA ALA A 198 15.79 2.43 -22.05
C ALA A 198 16.54 2.91 -23.29
N LEU A 199 16.35 4.18 -23.68
CA LEU A 199 17.17 4.82 -24.69
C LEU A 199 18.54 5.20 -24.09
N SER A 200 19.63 4.80 -24.73
CA SER A 200 20.97 5.24 -24.31
C SER A 200 21.11 6.75 -24.51
N VAL A 201 21.25 7.51 -23.44
CA VAL A 201 21.42 8.97 -23.50
C VAL A 201 22.64 9.46 -22.73
N THR A 202 23.26 10.52 -23.24
CA THR A 202 24.16 11.41 -22.50
C THR A 202 23.40 12.70 -22.23
N LEU A 203 23.39 13.15 -20.98
CA LEU A 203 22.66 14.35 -20.59
C LEU A 203 23.55 15.60 -20.60
N GLU A 204 22.91 16.75 -20.75
CA GLU A 204 23.51 18.07 -20.54
C GLU A 204 23.88 18.26 -19.06
N GLU A 205 24.89 19.09 -18.76
CA GLU A 205 25.38 19.33 -17.39
C GLU A 205 24.29 19.86 -16.43
N GLY A 206 23.27 20.54 -16.96
CA GLY A 206 22.15 21.07 -16.18
C GLY A 206 21.06 20.06 -15.83
N ALA A 207 21.15 18.81 -16.29
CA ALA A 207 20.16 17.78 -15.98
C ALA A 207 20.35 17.21 -14.56
N THR A 208 19.26 17.07 -13.81
CA THR A 208 19.25 16.40 -12.51
C THR A 208 18.78 14.97 -12.69
N VAL A 209 19.63 13.99 -12.37
CA VAL A 209 19.31 12.56 -12.52
C VAL A 209 18.82 11.99 -11.19
N TRP A 210 17.63 11.38 -11.23
CA TRP A 210 16.96 10.78 -10.08
C TRP A 210 17.19 9.27 -9.99
N ALA A 211 17.30 8.59 -11.13
CA ALA A 211 17.53 7.16 -11.19
C ALA A 211 18.39 6.77 -12.40
N TRP A 212 19.13 5.67 -12.23
CA TRP A 212 20.03 5.11 -13.22
C TRP A 212 19.78 3.62 -13.38
N ALA A 213 20.05 3.08 -14.56
CA ALA A 213 20.19 1.66 -14.80
C ALA A 213 21.66 1.33 -15.02
N ASP A 214 22.11 0.22 -14.45
CA ASP A 214 23.32 -0.46 -14.87
C ASP A 214 22.93 -1.51 -15.93
N THR A 215 23.71 -1.58 -17.00
CA THR A 215 23.49 -2.54 -18.09
C THR A 215 24.48 -3.70 -17.98
N ALA A 216 24.18 -4.82 -18.64
CA ALA A 216 25.05 -6.00 -18.70
C ALA A 216 26.49 -5.76 -19.25
N ARG A 217 26.81 -4.54 -19.71
CA ARG A 217 28.14 -4.15 -20.20
C ARG A 217 28.83 -3.12 -19.28
N ASP A 218 28.43 -3.06 -18.02
CA ASP A 218 28.90 -2.07 -17.03
C ASP A 218 28.77 -0.61 -17.51
N ARG A 219 27.80 -0.36 -18.42
CA ARG A 219 27.44 1.00 -18.82
C ARG A 219 26.26 1.44 -17.98
N ARG A 220 26.33 2.68 -17.50
CA ARG A 220 25.25 3.32 -16.75
C ARG A 220 24.43 4.21 -17.69
N THR A 221 23.11 4.11 -17.64
CA THR A 221 22.21 4.99 -18.41
C THR A 221 21.20 5.68 -17.50
N PRO A 222 20.90 6.98 -17.69
CA PRO A 222 19.86 7.66 -16.93
C PRO A 222 18.48 7.07 -17.23
N LEU A 223 17.72 6.73 -16.18
CA LEU A 223 16.33 6.28 -16.29
C LEU A 223 15.34 7.38 -15.97
N ILE A 224 15.62 8.22 -14.98
CA ILE A 224 14.73 9.32 -14.58
C ILE A 224 15.58 10.57 -14.43
N TRP A 225 15.24 11.64 -15.13
CA TRP A 225 15.89 12.94 -14.97
C TRP A 225 14.92 14.09 -15.18
N SER A 226 15.28 15.25 -14.64
CA SER A 226 14.59 16.52 -14.88
C SER A 226 15.55 17.55 -15.46
N TYR A 227 15.03 18.46 -16.28
CA TYR A 227 15.79 19.50 -16.96
C TYR A 227 14.95 20.78 -17.11
N ASP A 228 15.51 21.91 -16.69
CA ASP A 228 14.88 23.22 -16.86
C ASP A 228 15.04 23.69 -18.31
N CYS A 229 13.91 24.03 -18.95
CA CYS A 229 13.86 24.44 -20.34
C CYS A 229 13.08 25.75 -20.46
N GLY A 230 13.80 26.85 -20.70
CA GLY A 230 13.22 28.19 -20.67
C GLY A 230 12.77 28.56 -19.25
N ARG A 231 11.48 28.88 -19.07
CA ARG A 231 10.87 29.09 -17.75
C ARG A 231 10.20 27.83 -17.17
N GLY A 232 10.08 26.77 -17.95
CA GLY A 232 9.43 25.53 -17.55
C GLY A 232 10.42 24.41 -17.27
N ARG A 233 9.87 23.20 -17.09
CA ARG A 233 10.65 22.00 -16.73
C ARG A 233 10.14 20.77 -17.46
N VAL A 234 11.07 19.94 -17.90
CA VAL A 234 10.80 18.60 -18.43
C VAL A 234 11.27 17.56 -17.43
N THR A 235 10.47 16.53 -17.17
CA THR A 235 10.92 15.27 -16.55
C THR A 235 10.77 14.15 -17.56
N VAL A 236 11.74 13.24 -17.62
CA VAL A 236 11.71 12.07 -18.50
C VAL A 236 11.83 10.81 -17.67
N PHE A 237 10.91 9.87 -17.89
CA PHE A 237 10.99 8.49 -17.45
C PHE A 237 11.31 7.61 -18.67
N ASN A 238 12.58 7.25 -18.78
CA ASN A 238 13.19 6.54 -19.90
C ASN A 238 13.12 5.02 -19.70
N SER A 239 11.88 4.53 -19.67
CA SER A 239 11.51 3.14 -19.37
C SER A 239 10.15 2.84 -20.01
N THR A 240 9.79 1.57 -20.21
CA THR A 240 8.44 1.17 -20.68
C THR A 240 7.53 0.69 -19.53
N SER A 241 8.06 0.65 -18.31
CA SER A 241 7.43 0.01 -17.16
C SER A 241 6.22 0.77 -16.56
N GLY A 242 5.91 1.96 -17.04
CA GLY A 242 4.84 2.82 -16.50
C GLY A 242 3.43 2.19 -16.49
N LYS A 243 3.21 1.09 -17.22
CA LYS A 243 1.95 0.34 -17.18
C LYS A 243 1.75 -0.52 -15.92
N GLY A 244 2.82 -0.89 -15.20
CA GLY A 244 2.72 -1.75 -14.02
C GLY A 244 2.26 -0.99 -12.78
N ASP A 245 1.34 -1.57 -12.00
CA ASP A 245 0.71 -0.89 -10.85
C ASP A 245 1.73 -0.51 -9.75
N PHE A 246 2.76 -1.32 -9.54
CA PHE A 246 3.84 -0.99 -8.59
C PHE A 246 4.72 0.18 -9.05
N TRP A 247 4.68 0.59 -10.32
CA TRP A 247 5.38 1.80 -10.80
C TRP A 247 4.62 3.10 -10.56
N ARG A 248 3.36 3.03 -10.10
CA ARG A 248 2.48 4.20 -9.90
C ARG A 248 3.10 5.25 -8.98
N GLY A 249 3.73 4.83 -7.88
CA GLY A 249 4.45 5.75 -6.99
C GLY A 249 5.67 6.38 -7.65
N ILE A 250 6.40 5.65 -8.48
CA ILE A 250 7.53 6.20 -9.25
C ILE A 250 7.04 7.26 -10.25
N LEU A 251 5.94 7.00 -10.96
CA LEU A 251 5.29 7.98 -11.84
C LEU A 251 4.86 9.24 -11.08
N ALA A 252 4.26 9.09 -9.89
CA ALA A 252 3.94 10.22 -9.01
C ALA A 252 5.20 11.01 -8.60
N GLY A 253 6.29 10.30 -8.30
CA GLY A 253 7.61 10.89 -8.06
C GLY A 253 8.10 11.74 -9.25
N CYS A 254 7.93 11.25 -10.47
CA CYS A 254 8.25 11.98 -11.71
C CYS A 254 7.34 13.21 -11.93
N VAL A 255 6.06 13.15 -11.55
CA VAL A 255 5.19 14.33 -11.55
C VAL A 255 5.70 15.36 -10.54
N ASN A 256 6.06 14.91 -9.34
CA ASN A 256 6.58 15.76 -8.26
C ASN A 256 7.91 16.44 -8.58
N THR A 257 8.70 15.96 -9.55
CA THR A 257 9.95 16.65 -9.99
C THR A 257 9.68 17.84 -10.92
N LEU A 258 8.46 17.99 -11.44
CA LEU A 258 8.08 19.13 -12.29
C LEU A 258 7.94 20.45 -11.54
N SER A 259 7.94 20.43 -10.20
CA SER A 259 7.79 21.62 -9.35
C SER A 259 8.84 21.62 -8.25
N ASP A 260 9.27 22.81 -7.82
CA ASP A 260 10.25 22.95 -6.74
C ASP A 260 9.65 22.68 -5.36
N THR A 261 8.36 22.94 -5.21
CA THR A 261 7.60 22.65 -3.99
C THR A 261 6.29 21.96 -4.36
N VAL A 262 6.01 20.82 -3.72
CA VAL A 262 4.74 20.09 -3.82
C VAL A 262 4.26 19.69 -2.43
N LEU A 263 2.95 19.72 -2.22
CA LEU A 263 2.30 19.32 -0.98
C LEU A 263 1.06 18.49 -1.35
N TYR A 264 1.02 17.22 -0.96
CA TYR A 264 -0.11 16.32 -1.23
C TYR A 264 -0.46 15.49 0.00
N PRO A 265 -1.75 15.14 0.20
CA PRO A 265 -2.18 14.39 1.37
C PRO A 265 -1.65 12.96 1.34
N VAL A 266 -1.43 12.38 2.50
CA VAL A 266 -1.01 10.97 2.67
C VAL A 266 -1.70 10.35 3.89
N VAL A 267 -1.97 9.06 3.82
CA VAL A 267 -2.68 8.31 4.86
C VAL A 267 -1.85 8.19 6.15
N ASN A 268 -0.52 8.09 6.00
CA ASN A 268 0.43 7.94 7.09
C ASN A 268 0.11 6.73 8.00
N ALA A 269 0.14 5.53 7.40
CA ALA A 269 -0.24 4.27 8.04
C ALA A 269 0.78 3.15 7.76
N LEU A 270 1.03 2.34 8.78
CA LEU A 270 1.69 1.04 8.72
C LEU A 270 0.67 0.02 9.19
N CYS A 271 0.24 -0.87 8.30
CA CYS A 271 -0.77 -1.88 8.53
C CYS A 271 -0.18 -3.27 8.27
N LEU A 272 -0.27 -4.15 9.27
CA LEU A 272 0.25 -5.52 9.20
C LEU A 272 -0.89 -6.52 9.37
N PHE A 273 -1.04 -7.40 8.39
CA PHE A 273 -2.04 -8.45 8.38
C PHE A 273 -1.39 -9.81 8.68
N ILE A 274 -2.09 -10.65 9.42
CA ILE A 274 -1.78 -12.06 9.59
C ILE A 274 -2.98 -12.83 9.07
N ASP A 275 -2.88 -13.25 7.81
CA ASP A 275 -3.91 -14.03 7.16
C ASP A 275 -3.97 -15.42 7.84
N ASP A 276 -5.13 -16.06 7.81
CA ASP A 276 -5.33 -17.36 8.48
C ASP A 276 -4.98 -17.39 9.98
N PHE A 277 -5.27 -16.32 10.73
CA PHE A 277 -4.98 -16.25 12.15
C PHE A 277 -6.04 -15.49 12.98
N PRO A 278 -6.75 -16.16 13.92
CA PRO A 278 -6.63 -17.58 14.26
C PRO A 278 -7.27 -18.49 13.20
N SER A 279 -6.81 -19.75 13.11
CA SER A 279 -7.36 -20.72 12.15
C SER A 279 -7.23 -22.18 12.63
N PRO A 280 -7.98 -23.13 12.05
CA PRO A 280 -7.86 -24.56 12.40
C PRO A 280 -6.56 -25.24 11.96
N GLN A 281 -5.68 -24.55 11.20
CA GLN A 281 -4.46 -25.14 10.65
C GLN A 281 -3.50 -25.68 11.73
N TYR A 282 -3.64 -25.26 12.98
CA TYR A 282 -2.80 -25.72 14.09
C TYR A 282 -2.85 -27.23 14.32
N GLU A 283 -3.92 -27.91 13.90
CA GLU A 283 -4.07 -29.36 14.07
C GLU A 283 -3.59 -30.16 12.84
N SER A 284 -2.94 -29.51 11.87
CA SER A 284 -2.32 -30.16 10.71
C SER A 284 -0.98 -30.83 11.05
N GLU A 285 -0.57 -31.80 10.22
CA GLU A 285 0.75 -32.43 10.28
C GLU A 285 1.67 -31.74 9.26
N SER A 286 2.87 -31.36 9.68
CA SER A 286 3.89 -30.78 8.80
C SER A 286 5.21 -31.55 8.95
N ASP A 287 5.64 -32.19 7.87
CA ASP A 287 6.91 -32.92 7.81
C ASP A 287 8.09 -31.96 8.01
N VAL A 288 8.02 -30.75 7.43
CA VAL A 288 9.03 -29.70 7.60
C VAL A 288 9.24 -29.37 9.08
N VAL A 289 8.16 -29.09 9.80
CA VAL A 289 8.26 -28.73 11.23
C VAL A 289 8.73 -29.88 12.08
N ARG A 290 8.22 -31.08 11.82
CA ARG A 290 8.57 -32.26 12.58
C ARG A 290 10.06 -32.57 12.42
N ASP A 291 10.57 -32.51 11.19
CA ASP A 291 11.92 -32.91 10.88
C ASP A 291 12.95 -31.83 11.30
N GLU A 292 12.61 -30.54 11.18
CA GLU A 292 13.50 -29.43 11.54
C GLU A 292 13.42 -29.01 13.02
N TYR A 293 12.21 -28.96 13.60
CA TYR A 293 11.99 -28.44 14.96
C TYR A 293 11.65 -29.53 15.99
N ASN A 294 11.42 -30.78 15.55
CA ASN A 294 10.98 -31.87 16.41
C ASN A 294 9.74 -31.47 17.24
N ARG A 295 8.73 -30.91 16.55
CA ARG A 295 7.46 -30.43 17.08
C ARG A 295 6.32 -30.80 16.14
N SER A 296 5.10 -30.86 16.67
CA SER A 296 3.88 -30.76 15.85
C SER A 296 3.66 -29.31 15.38
N ALA A 297 2.83 -29.09 14.35
CA ALA A 297 2.47 -27.74 13.89
C ALA A 297 1.92 -26.89 15.04
N LYS A 298 0.99 -27.44 15.82
CA LYS A 298 0.43 -26.83 17.04
C LYS A 298 1.50 -26.34 18.02
N GLU A 299 2.47 -27.19 18.34
CA GLU A 299 3.54 -26.85 19.28
C GLU A 299 4.48 -25.81 18.70
N PHE A 300 4.78 -25.89 17.40
CA PHE A 300 5.56 -24.88 16.71
C PHE A 300 4.88 -23.50 16.77
N TYR A 301 3.57 -23.43 16.44
CA TYR A 301 2.83 -22.17 16.53
C TYR A 301 2.81 -21.60 17.94
N ARG A 302 2.57 -22.44 18.95
CA ARG A 302 2.45 -22.02 20.35
C ARG A 302 3.80 -21.62 20.96
N ASP A 303 4.86 -22.37 20.66
CA ASP A 303 6.14 -22.28 21.38
C ASP A 303 7.21 -21.48 20.61
N ILE A 304 7.05 -21.31 19.29
CA ILE A 304 8.03 -20.66 18.41
C ILE A 304 7.39 -19.49 17.66
N TRP A 305 6.52 -19.75 16.68
CA TRP A 305 6.03 -18.72 15.76
C TRP A 305 5.32 -17.55 16.48
N TRP A 306 4.26 -17.82 17.25
CA TRP A 306 3.46 -16.76 17.86
C TRP A 306 4.24 -15.96 18.92
N PRO A 307 5.01 -16.58 19.83
CA PRO A 307 5.89 -15.84 20.74
C PRO A 307 6.89 -14.91 20.04
N GLU A 308 7.36 -15.26 18.85
CA GLU A 308 8.30 -14.46 18.07
C GLU A 308 7.62 -13.33 17.32
N MET A 309 6.45 -13.56 16.73
CA MET A 309 5.61 -12.49 16.18
C MET A 309 5.21 -11.46 17.26
N LEU A 310 4.84 -11.92 18.45
CA LEU A 310 4.60 -11.03 19.60
C LEU A 310 5.85 -10.24 20.02
N ARG A 311 7.04 -10.86 19.92
CA ARG A 311 8.30 -10.22 20.30
C ARG A 311 8.61 -9.04 19.37
N ILE A 312 8.55 -9.25 18.06
CA ILE A 312 8.85 -8.19 17.09
C ILE A 312 7.81 -7.08 17.16
N ALA A 313 6.51 -7.40 17.23
CA ALA A 313 5.48 -6.38 17.38
C ALA A 313 5.68 -5.54 18.65
N LYS A 314 6.08 -6.16 19.76
CA LYS A 314 6.40 -5.42 20.99
C LYS A 314 7.63 -4.51 20.86
N ILE A 315 8.64 -4.87 20.07
CA ILE A 315 9.85 -4.06 19.87
C ILE A 315 9.49 -2.73 19.21
N TYR A 316 8.64 -2.76 18.18
CA TYR A 316 8.28 -1.58 17.40
C TYR A 316 6.95 -0.93 17.81
N GLY A 317 6.16 -1.62 18.66
CA GLY A 317 4.82 -1.18 19.04
C GLY A 317 3.78 -1.44 17.94
N ASP A 318 4.03 -2.45 17.10
CA ASP A 318 3.17 -2.78 15.97
C ASP A 318 1.84 -3.38 16.38
N VAL A 319 0.82 -3.13 15.55
CA VAL A 319 -0.51 -3.72 15.66
C VAL A 319 -0.74 -4.67 14.50
N TYR A 320 -1.13 -5.90 14.82
CA TYR A 320 -1.59 -6.84 13.82
C TYR A 320 -3.11 -6.79 13.66
N THR A 321 -3.55 -7.06 12.44
CA THR A 321 -4.91 -7.51 12.15
C THR A 321 -4.81 -9.00 11.84
N GLY A 322 -5.37 -9.85 12.70
CA GLY A 322 -5.48 -11.29 12.44
C GLY A 322 -6.80 -11.59 11.74
N LEU A 323 -6.77 -12.36 10.64
CA LEU A 323 -7.96 -12.65 9.85
C LEU A 323 -8.49 -14.04 10.20
N PHE A 324 -9.66 -14.08 10.86
CA PHE A 324 -10.27 -15.31 11.36
C PHE A 324 -10.94 -16.09 10.25
N VAL A 325 -10.61 -17.38 10.19
CA VAL A 325 -11.27 -18.40 9.37
C VAL A 325 -11.70 -19.56 10.26
N ALA A 326 -12.95 -20.01 10.09
CA ALA A 326 -13.52 -21.00 10.99
C ALA A 326 -13.17 -22.45 10.61
N THR A 327 -13.01 -22.76 9.32
CA THR A 327 -12.73 -24.13 8.82
C THR A 327 -11.89 -24.10 7.53
N TYR A 328 -11.50 -25.26 7.00
CA TYR A 328 -10.91 -25.42 5.65
C TYR A 328 -11.63 -26.51 4.83
N ASN A 329 -12.91 -26.76 5.11
CA ASN A 329 -13.69 -27.70 4.31
C ASN A 329 -14.12 -27.07 2.98
N ASP A 330 -14.61 -27.91 2.08
CA ASP A 330 -15.17 -27.52 0.78
C ASP A 330 -16.70 -27.42 0.81
N GLU A 331 -17.30 -27.30 2.01
CA GLU A 331 -18.75 -27.27 2.17
C GLU A 331 -19.34 -25.90 1.82
N THR A 332 -20.05 -25.81 0.70
CA THR A 332 -20.71 -24.60 0.23
C THR A 332 -22.24 -24.65 0.31
N ASP A 333 -22.81 -25.73 0.86
CA ASP A 333 -24.25 -25.85 1.15
C ASP A 333 -24.58 -25.24 2.53
N PRO A 334 -25.39 -24.16 2.58
CA PRO A 334 -25.79 -23.50 3.83
C PRO A 334 -26.37 -24.44 4.90
N ASP A 335 -27.09 -25.49 4.48
CA ASP A 335 -27.74 -26.43 5.40
C ASP A 335 -26.75 -27.40 6.07
N ARG A 336 -25.51 -27.47 5.57
CA ARG A 336 -24.46 -28.39 6.04
C ARG A 336 -23.31 -27.68 6.72
N LEU A 337 -23.35 -26.35 6.83
CA LEU A 337 -22.34 -25.57 7.54
C LEU A 337 -22.29 -25.98 9.03
N HIS A 338 -21.14 -26.49 9.45
CA HIS A 338 -20.92 -26.97 10.80
C HIS A 338 -19.51 -26.62 11.27
N TYR A 339 -19.43 -26.10 12.49
CA TYR A 339 -18.16 -25.78 13.15
C TYR A 339 -18.04 -26.53 14.47
N THR A 340 -16.83 -27.03 14.74
CA THR A 340 -16.49 -27.64 16.03
C THR A 340 -15.54 -26.73 16.76
N GLN A 341 -15.92 -26.28 17.95
CA GLN A 341 -15.09 -25.39 18.75
C GLN A 341 -13.72 -25.99 19.05
N SER A 342 -12.70 -25.17 18.80
CA SER A 342 -11.30 -25.50 19.06
C SER A 342 -10.74 -24.64 20.18
N ALA A 343 -10.33 -25.27 21.27
CA ALA A 343 -9.66 -24.58 22.38
C ALA A 343 -8.31 -23.97 21.95
N THR A 344 -7.68 -24.52 20.90
CA THR A 344 -6.44 -24.01 20.32
C THR A 344 -6.69 -22.69 19.59
N GLU A 345 -7.67 -22.67 18.68
CA GLU A 345 -8.09 -21.44 17.99
C GLU A 345 -8.54 -20.37 18.99
N GLN A 346 -9.35 -20.76 19.98
CA GLN A 346 -9.77 -19.84 21.03
C GLN A 346 -8.58 -19.30 21.85
N TYR A 347 -7.54 -20.09 22.09
CA TYR A 347 -6.32 -19.62 22.75
C TYR A 347 -5.60 -18.56 21.90
N PHE A 348 -5.36 -18.81 20.62
CA PHE A 348 -4.66 -17.86 19.74
C PHE A 348 -5.48 -16.59 19.52
N GLY A 349 -6.78 -16.70 19.25
CA GLY A 349 -7.65 -15.53 19.12
C GLY A 349 -7.73 -14.69 20.39
N ASN A 350 -7.82 -15.31 21.57
CA ASN A 350 -7.75 -14.54 22.82
C ASN A 350 -6.36 -13.93 23.06
N SER A 351 -5.29 -14.58 22.59
CA SER A 351 -3.92 -14.05 22.70
C SER A 351 -3.72 -12.83 21.79
N LEU A 352 -4.24 -12.87 20.55
CA LEU A 352 -4.33 -11.74 19.64
C LEU A 352 -5.00 -10.54 20.33
N LEU A 353 -6.23 -10.74 20.83
CA LEU A 353 -7.02 -9.68 21.48
C LEU A 353 -6.34 -9.15 22.76
N LYS A 354 -5.73 -10.01 23.60
CA LYS A 354 -5.01 -9.58 24.81
C LYS A 354 -3.84 -8.64 24.53
N ASN A 355 -3.26 -8.70 23.34
CA ASN A 355 -2.17 -7.81 22.93
C ASN A 355 -2.68 -6.51 22.26
N GLY A 356 -4.00 -6.30 22.21
CA GLY A 356 -4.61 -5.09 21.66
C GLY A 356 -4.62 -5.05 20.13
N PHE A 357 -4.58 -6.22 19.49
CA PHE A 357 -4.65 -6.41 18.04
C PHE A 357 -6.08 -6.57 17.56
N GLU A 358 -6.30 -6.36 16.26
CA GLU A 358 -7.62 -6.50 15.62
C GLU A 358 -7.86 -7.94 15.17
N MET A 359 -9.12 -8.38 15.21
CA MET A 359 -9.59 -9.60 14.56
C MET A 359 -10.58 -9.24 13.43
N GLY A 360 -10.21 -9.55 12.20
CA GLY A 360 -11.03 -9.41 10.99
C GLY A 360 -11.57 -10.75 10.48
N ALA A 361 -12.29 -10.74 9.37
CA ALA A 361 -12.87 -11.91 8.72
C ALA A 361 -12.07 -12.38 7.51
N HIS A 362 -11.88 -13.70 7.37
CA HIS A 362 -11.23 -14.34 6.22
C HIS A 362 -12.10 -15.44 5.59
N GLY A 363 -13.42 -15.26 5.61
CA GLY A 363 -14.37 -16.27 5.16
C GLY A 363 -14.58 -17.40 6.17
N TYR A 364 -15.61 -18.21 5.91
CA TYR A 364 -16.01 -19.31 6.80
C TYR A 364 -15.08 -20.53 6.68
N ASN A 365 -14.74 -20.93 5.46
CA ASN A 365 -14.01 -22.17 5.17
C ASN A 365 -12.85 -21.98 4.18
N HIS A 366 -12.36 -20.74 4.03
CA HIS A 366 -11.34 -20.36 3.05
C HIS A 366 -11.73 -20.61 1.57
N GLN A 367 -13.01 -20.88 1.27
CA GLN A 367 -13.50 -20.86 -0.12
C GLN A 367 -13.74 -19.41 -0.55
N PRO A 368 -13.16 -18.94 -1.66
CA PRO A 368 -13.42 -17.60 -2.17
C PRO A 368 -14.91 -17.36 -2.45
N LEU A 369 -15.38 -16.14 -2.24
CA LEU A 369 -16.80 -15.79 -2.44
C LEU A 369 -17.07 -15.49 -3.93
N THR A 370 -16.98 -16.54 -4.74
CA THR A 370 -17.23 -16.52 -6.18
C THR A 370 -18.16 -17.64 -6.60
N ALA A 371 -18.82 -17.44 -7.74
CA ALA A 371 -19.57 -18.50 -8.41
C ALA A 371 -18.63 -19.37 -9.25
N ALA A 372 -19.17 -20.41 -9.89
CA ALA A 372 -18.39 -21.27 -10.77
C ALA A 372 -17.69 -20.45 -11.89
N GLY A 373 -16.37 -20.60 -11.98
CA GLY A 373 -15.52 -19.88 -12.94
C GLY A 373 -14.91 -18.58 -12.41
N GLY A 374 -15.18 -18.19 -11.16
CA GLY A 374 -14.57 -17.00 -10.56
C GLY A 374 -13.16 -17.22 -9.98
N THR A 375 -12.66 -18.45 -10.00
CA THR A 375 -11.27 -18.80 -9.65
C THR A 375 -10.69 -19.71 -10.74
N PRO A 376 -9.35 -19.77 -10.88
CA PRO A 376 -8.69 -20.74 -11.73
C PRO A 376 -9.07 -22.18 -11.37
N ALA A 377 -9.21 -23.04 -12.37
CA ALA A 377 -9.70 -24.41 -12.19
C ALA A 377 -8.69 -25.32 -11.46
N GLU A 378 -7.41 -25.03 -11.62
CA GLU A 378 -6.28 -25.71 -11.00
C GLU A 378 -6.22 -25.54 -9.48
N MET A 379 -6.81 -24.47 -8.94
CA MET A 379 -6.92 -24.24 -7.50
C MET A 379 -7.98 -25.14 -6.84
N GLN A 380 -8.86 -25.76 -7.63
CA GLN A 380 -9.84 -26.75 -7.18
C GLN A 380 -10.78 -26.26 -6.04
N TYR A 381 -11.05 -24.96 -5.98
CA TYR A 381 -12.05 -24.42 -5.06
C TYR A 381 -13.47 -24.90 -5.39
N ALA A 382 -14.27 -25.11 -4.34
CA ALA A 382 -15.68 -25.41 -4.45
C ALA A 382 -16.45 -24.09 -4.57
N PRO A 383 -17.12 -23.82 -5.71
CA PRO A 383 -17.85 -22.57 -5.88
C PRO A 383 -19.10 -22.52 -5.00
N TRP A 384 -19.49 -21.32 -4.62
CA TRP A 384 -20.77 -21.10 -3.94
C TRP A 384 -21.93 -21.14 -4.94
N ALA A 385 -23.10 -21.59 -4.48
CA ALA A 385 -24.29 -21.64 -5.33
C ALA A 385 -24.82 -20.24 -5.74
N GLY A 386 -24.45 -19.20 -5.00
CA GLY A 386 -24.82 -17.79 -5.24
C GLY A 386 -24.75 -16.94 -3.97
N ALA A 387 -25.19 -15.68 -4.05
CA ALA A 387 -25.12 -14.70 -2.96
C ALA A 387 -25.72 -15.17 -1.64
N GLU A 388 -26.83 -15.90 -1.67
CA GLU A 388 -27.50 -16.40 -0.46
C GLU A 388 -26.59 -17.36 0.31
N ALA A 389 -25.89 -18.25 -0.40
CA ALA A 389 -24.98 -19.21 0.21
C ALA A 389 -23.71 -18.53 0.76
N MET A 390 -23.16 -17.57 0.01
CA MET A 390 -22.04 -16.73 0.45
C MET A 390 -22.41 -15.92 1.71
N THR A 391 -23.61 -15.33 1.73
CA THR A 391 -24.11 -14.55 2.88
C THR A 391 -24.29 -15.46 4.10
N ALA A 392 -24.90 -16.64 3.92
CA ALA A 392 -25.11 -17.61 4.98
C ALA A 392 -23.78 -18.09 5.60
N SER A 393 -22.73 -18.29 4.79
CA SER A 393 -21.43 -18.70 5.30
C SER A 393 -20.77 -17.64 6.18
N LEU A 394 -20.85 -16.36 5.79
CA LEU A 394 -20.34 -15.26 6.60
C LEU A 394 -21.19 -14.97 7.84
N GLN A 395 -22.52 -15.14 7.76
CA GLN A 395 -23.38 -15.12 8.95
C GLN A 395 -22.98 -16.22 9.92
N LYS A 396 -22.66 -17.42 9.40
CA LYS A 396 -22.17 -18.52 10.22
C LYS A 396 -20.83 -18.20 10.88
N LEU A 397 -19.91 -17.57 10.15
CA LEU A 397 -18.65 -17.06 10.70
C LEU A 397 -18.92 -16.07 11.84
N SER A 398 -19.82 -15.10 11.65
CA SER A 398 -20.20 -14.11 12.67
C SER A 398 -20.77 -14.77 13.94
N GLU A 399 -21.63 -15.79 13.81
CA GLU A 399 -22.14 -16.57 14.95
C GLU A 399 -21.00 -17.23 15.73
N ILE A 400 -20.06 -17.87 15.04
CA ILE A 400 -18.91 -18.55 15.64
C ILE A 400 -18.02 -17.53 16.35
N THR A 401 -17.72 -16.40 15.73
CA THR A 401 -16.95 -15.31 16.33
C THR A 401 -17.64 -14.78 17.59
N ALA A 402 -18.95 -14.55 17.57
CA ALA A 402 -19.67 -14.08 18.74
C ALA A 402 -19.64 -15.09 19.90
N GLU A 403 -19.64 -16.38 19.61
CA GLU A 403 -19.56 -17.44 20.62
C GLU A 403 -18.14 -17.58 21.20
N MET A 404 -17.11 -17.60 20.35
CA MET A 404 -15.72 -17.83 20.77
C MET A 404 -15.03 -16.57 21.31
N PHE A 405 -15.36 -15.41 20.74
CA PHE A 405 -14.71 -14.11 20.92
C PHE A 405 -15.77 -12.99 21.10
N PRO A 406 -16.55 -13.00 22.19
CA PRO A 406 -17.71 -12.11 22.37
C PRO A 406 -17.39 -10.60 22.44
N ALA A 407 -16.10 -10.22 22.45
CA ALA A 407 -15.64 -8.83 22.41
C ALA A 407 -15.33 -8.34 20.98
N VAL A 408 -15.45 -9.21 19.97
CA VAL A 408 -15.09 -8.92 18.58
C VAL A 408 -16.34 -8.55 17.78
N THR A 409 -16.23 -7.46 17.03
CA THR A 409 -17.09 -7.13 15.91
C THR A 409 -16.22 -7.20 14.66
N LEU A 410 -16.63 -7.99 13.66
CA LEU A 410 -15.88 -8.15 12.42
C LEU A 410 -16.07 -6.91 11.53
N ARG A 411 -15.13 -5.97 11.61
CA ARG A 411 -15.13 -4.70 10.87
C ARG A 411 -14.26 -4.70 9.61
N SER A 412 -13.33 -5.65 9.52
CA SER A 412 -12.43 -5.82 8.38
C SER A 412 -12.66 -7.18 7.72
N TYR A 413 -12.52 -7.23 6.39
CA TYR A 413 -12.62 -8.45 5.60
C TYR A 413 -11.47 -8.55 4.59
N VAL A 414 -10.83 -9.72 4.56
CA VAL A 414 -9.84 -10.08 3.54
C VAL A 414 -10.41 -11.26 2.73
N PRO A 415 -10.50 -11.17 1.39
CA PRO A 415 -10.99 -12.27 0.58
C PRO A 415 -10.04 -13.49 0.61
N PRO A 416 -10.55 -14.72 0.81
CA PRO A 416 -9.74 -15.93 0.70
C PRO A 416 -9.03 -16.01 -0.65
N SER A 417 -7.73 -16.29 -0.63
CA SER A 417 -6.88 -16.31 -1.82
C SER A 417 -6.98 -15.08 -2.72
N ASN A 418 -7.39 -13.93 -2.17
CA ASN A 418 -7.56 -12.67 -2.90
C ASN A 418 -8.72 -12.63 -3.91
N TYR A 419 -9.58 -13.63 -3.99
CA TYR A 419 -10.69 -13.66 -4.94
C TYR A 419 -12.01 -13.18 -4.31
N LEU A 420 -12.68 -12.24 -4.97
CA LEU A 420 -13.97 -11.71 -4.55
C LEU A 420 -14.79 -11.24 -5.76
N SER A 421 -15.85 -11.96 -6.09
CA SER A 421 -16.79 -11.52 -7.11
C SER A 421 -17.58 -10.29 -6.65
N GLN A 422 -18.17 -9.54 -7.57
CA GLN A 422 -19.07 -8.43 -7.20
C GLN A 422 -20.29 -8.92 -6.39
N GLU A 423 -20.78 -10.12 -6.68
CA GLU A 423 -21.82 -10.79 -5.91
C GLU A 423 -21.33 -11.15 -4.50
N GLY A 424 -20.12 -11.66 -4.40
CA GLY A 424 -19.41 -11.94 -3.15
C GLY A 424 -19.26 -10.69 -2.31
N ARG A 425 -18.78 -9.56 -2.86
CA ARG A 425 -18.67 -8.28 -2.14
C ARG A 425 -20.01 -7.87 -1.54
N ARG A 426 -21.11 -7.97 -2.30
CA ARG A 426 -22.46 -7.69 -1.78
C ARG A 426 -22.84 -8.64 -0.65
N ALA A 427 -22.50 -9.91 -0.74
CA ALA A 427 -22.73 -10.88 0.33
C ALA A 427 -21.94 -10.55 1.60
N VAL A 428 -20.69 -10.06 1.48
CA VAL A 428 -19.90 -9.58 2.64
C VAL A 428 -20.63 -8.44 3.34
N VAL A 429 -21.01 -7.40 2.60
CA VAL A 429 -21.71 -6.22 3.15
C VAL A 429 -23.05 -6.61 3.79
N GLN A 430 -23.78 -7.54 3.17
CA GLN A 430 -25.06 -8.00 3.71
C GLN A 430 -24.90 -8.83 4.98
N ALA A 431 -23.86 -9.65 5.09
CA ALA A 431 -23.62 -10.52 6.23
C ALA A 431 -22.98 -9.79 7.42
N LEU A 432 -22.16 -8.76 7.15
CA LEU A 432 -21.38 -8.01 8.14
C LEU A 432 -21.83 -6.54 8.14
N PRO A 433 -22.88 -6.18 8.91
CA PRO A 433 -23.46 -4.83 8.88
C PRO A 433 -22.54 -3.74 9.46
N ASP A 434 -21.57 -4.12 10.29
CA ASP A 434 -20.55 -3.23 10.86
C ASP A 434 -19.24 -3.26 10.06
N LEU A 435 -19.25 -3.79 8.82
CA LEU A 435 -18.06 -3.81 7.97
C LEU A 435 -17.63 -2.39 7.59
N GLU A 436 -16.36 -2.09 7.83
CA GLU A 436 -15.75 -0.79 7.57
C GLU A 436 -14.64 -0.87 6.52
N VAL A 437 -13.96 -2.02 6.39
CA VAL A 437 -12.78 -2.16 5.53
C VAL A 437 -12.80 -3.47 4.75
N ILE A 438 -12.51 -3.42 3.46
CA ILE A 438 -12.15 -4.59 2.65
C ILE A 438 -10.69 -4.42 2.20
N SER A 439 -9.91 -5.48 2.39
CA SER A 439 -8.48 -5.52 2.06
C SER A 439 -8.18 -6.63 1.06
N GLY A 440 -8.34 -6.32 -0.23
CA GLY A 440 -7.87 -7.10 -1.37
C GLY A 440 -6.36 -6.98 -1.58
N ILE A 441 -5.92 -7.01 -2.84
CA ILE A 441 -4.52 -6.83 -3.25
C ILE A 441 -4.36 -5.60 -4.14
N TYR A 442 -3.16 -5.01 -4.14
CA TYR A 442 -2.87 -3.79 -4.90
C TYR A 442 -2.57 -4.06 -6.39
N THR A 443 -2.13 -5.27 -6.71
CA THR A 443 -1.75 -5.75 -8.05
C THR A 443 -2.27 -7.17 -8.21
N ASP A 444 -2.80 -7.52 -9.39
CA ASP A 444 -3.18 -8.90 -9.72
C ASP A 444 -2.00 -9.74 -10.20
N GLU A 445 -0.88 -9.13 -10.58
CA GLU A 445 0.27 -9.84 -11.18
C GLU A 445 -0.13 -10.74 -12.36
N GLU A 446 -1.13 -10.28 -13.15
CA GLU A 446 -1.71 -11.02 -14.27
C GLU A 446 -2.45 -12.31 -13.87
N GLU A 447 -2.86 -12.45 -12.61
CA GLU A 447 -3.65 -13.57 -12.10
C GLU A 447 -5.05 -13.64 -12.74
N GLU A 448 -5.44 -14.83 -13.22
CA GLU A 448 -6.74 -15.06 -13.85
C GLU A 448 -7.87 -15.20 -12.81
N GLY A 449 -9.06 -14.72 -13.14
CA GLY A 449 -10.28 -14.92 -12.34
C GLY A 449 -10.83 -13.63 -11.75
N GLU A 450 -11.69 -13.75 -10.73
CA GLU A 450 -12.31 -12.60 -10.05
C GLU A 450 -11.44 -12.11 -8.89
N VAL A 451 -10.21 -11.73 -9.21
CA VAL A 451 -9.23 -11.20 -8.25
C VAL A 451 -9.71 -9.85 -7.70
N CYS A 452 -9.64 -9.69 -6.38
CA CYS A 452 -10.04 -8.48 -5.67
C CYS A 452 -8.90 -7.45 -5.69
N VAL A 453 -8.65 -6.87 -6.86
CA VAL A 453 -7.71 -5.76 -7.01
C VAL A 453 -8.35 -4.47 -6.53
N GLN A 454 -7.66 -3.75 -5.67
CA GLN A 454 -8.13 -2.49 -5.09
C GLN A 454 -7.06 -1.41 -5.16
N ASP A 455 -7.51 -0.16 -5.05
CA ASP A 455 -6.65 0.99 -4.74
C ASP A 455 -7.03 1.55 -3.36
N PHE A 456 -6.27 2.50 -2.84
CA PHE A 456 -6.57 3.20 -1.60
C PHE A 456 -7.66 4.25 -1.82
N THR A 457 -8.93 3.84 -1.68
CA THR A 457 -10.08 4.71 -1.87
C THR A 457 -11.22 4.37 -0.89
N VAL A 458 -12.20 5.27 -0.76
CA VAL A 458 -13.46 4.98 -0.07
C VAL A 458 -14.52 4.72 -1.12
N ALA A 459 -15.11 3.51 -1.11
CA ALA A 459 -16.15 3.13 -2.05
C ALA A 459 -17.46 3.91 -1.80
N GLU A 460 -18.36 3.92 -2.78
CA GLU A 460 -19.66 4.65 -2.70
C GLU A 460 -20.53 4.25 -1.50
N ASP A 461 -20.36 3.02 -0.98
CA ASP A 461 -21.04 2.53 0.22
C ASP A 461 -20.32 2.87 1.53
N GLY A 462 -19.25 3.66 1.48
CA GLY A 462 -18.49 4.15 2.64
C GLY A 462 -17.44 3.17 3.16
N ILE A 463 -17.32 1.98 2.56
CA ILE A 463 -16.29 0.99 2.92
C ILE A 463 -14.94 1.46 2.38
N ALA A 464 -13.93 1.46 3.25
CA ALA A 464 -12.57 1.75 2.85
C ALA A 464 -11.98 0.54 2.12
N GLU A 465 -11.47 0.77 0.92
CA GLU A 465 -10.66 -0.18 0.17
C GLU A 465 -9.20 0.05 0.56
N PHE A 466 -8.63 -0.89 1.31
CA PHE A 466 -7.28 -0.76 1.86
C PHE A 466 -6.46 -1.99 1.45
N PRO A 467 -5.93 -2.03 0.22
CA PRO A 467 -5.27 -3.21 -0.31
C PRO A 467 -4.00 -3.59 0.47
N ARG A 468 -3.71 -4.88 0.48
CA ARG A 468 -2.39 -5.43 0.83
C ARG A 468 -1.45 -5.21 -0.35
N VAL A 469 -0.28 -4.62 -0.11
CA VAL A 469 0.69 -4.24 -1.16
C VAL A 469 1.79 -5.28 -1.31
N THR A 470 2.26 -5.84 -0.20
CA THR A 470 3.40 -6.77 -0.17
C THR A 470 3.11 -8.01 0.65
N ALA A 471 3.80 -9.12 0.38
CA ALA A 471 3.57 -10.41 1.03
C ALA A 471 4.84 -11.08 1.58
N GLY A 472 4.65 -11.95 2.57
CA GLY A 472 5.66 -12.91 3.03
C GLY A 472 6.76 -12.37 3.94
N MET A 473 7.65 -13.27 4.39
CA MET A 473 8.62 -12.97 5.45
C MET A 473 10.03 -12.65 4.96
N ALA A 474 10.31 -12.80 3.68
CA ALA A 474 11.63 -12.59 3.09
C ALA A 474 11.51 -11.79 1.79
N PRO A 475 11.29 -10.45 1.89
CA PRO A 475 11.01 -9.62 0.73
C PRO A 475 12.19 -9.59 -0.23
N ASP A 476 11.91 -9.76 -1.51
CA ASP A 476 12.89 -9.52 -2.57
C ASP A 476 12.90 -8.04 -2.98
N ASP A 477 13.62 -7.71 -4.06
CA ASP A 477 13.71 -6.32 -4.55
C ASP A 477 12.38 -5.80 -5.10
N TYR A 478 11.52 -6.69 -5.63
CA TYR A 478 10.19 -6.32 -6.09
C TYR A 478 9.29 -5.93 -4.92
N GLU A 479 9.20 -6.77 -3.89
CA GLU A 479 8.44 -6.49 -2.67
C GLU A 479 8.90 -5.18 -2.01
N GLN A 480 10.22 -4.97 -1.95
CA GLN A 480 10.78 -3.74 -1.42
C GLN A 480 10.39 -2.51 -2.26
N LEU A 481 10.53 -2.54 -3.59
CA LEU A 481 10.14 -1.38 -4.41
C LEU A 481 8.63 -1.14 -4.36
N SER A 482 7.80 -2.18 -4.39
CA SER A 482 6.35 -2.09 -4.27
C SER A 482 5.93 -1.41 -2.97
N ALA A 483 6.52 -1.79 -1.83
CA ALA A 483 6.32 -1.10 -0.55
C ALA A 483 6.72 0.39 -0.63
N LEU A 484 7.87 0.71 -1.20
CA LEU A 484 8.35 2.09 -1.27
C LEU A 484 7.56 2.96 -2.26
N SER A 485 7.02 2.36 -3.30
CA SER A 485 6.13 3.00 -4.27
C SER A 485 4.81 3.40 -3.61
N ALA A 486 4.16 2.46 -2.91
CA ALA A 486 2.94 2.75 -2.14
C ALA A 486 3.21 3.75 -1.00
N LEU A 487 4.35 3.64 -0.32
CA LEU A 487 4.74 4.56 0.74
C LEU A 487 4.97 5.97 0.20
N GLY A 488 5.61 6.12 -0.94
CA GLY A 488 5.88 7.43 -1.53
C GLY A 488 4.63 8.13 -2.07
N LEU A 489 3.69 7.37 -2.64
CA LEU A 489 2.43 7.91 -3.15
C LEU A 489 1.41 8.13 -2.03
N TYR A 490 1.04 7.07 -1.32
CA TYR A 490 -0.08 7.08 -0.37
C TYR A 490 0.36 7.32 1.09
N GLY A 491 1.65 7.24 1.40
CA GLY A 491 2.14 7.20 2.79
C GLY A 491 1.71 5.95 3.54
N VAL A 492 1.59 4.82 2.82
CA VAL A 492 1.14 3.54 3.37
C VAL A 492 2.23 2.48 3.25
N PHE A 493 2.46 1.75 4.33
CA PHE A 493 3.07 0.42 4.32
C PHE A 493 1.99 -0.60 4.66
N SER A 494 1.63 -1.48 3.73
CA SER A 494 0.54 -2.46 3.88
C SER A 494 1.05 -3.85 3.50
N HIS A 495 1.20 -4.72 4.48
CA HIS A 495 1.93 -5.97 4.34
C HIS A 495 1.23 -7.13 5.04
N PHE A 496 1.23 -8.32 4.44
CA PHE A 496 0.66 -9.53 5.04
C PHE A 496 1.63 -10.70 5.05
N ILE A 497 1.45 -11.57 6.03
CA ILE A 497 2.18 -12.83 6.19
C ILE A 497 1.19 -13.95 6.46
N HIS A 498 1.59 -15.20 6.21
CA HIS A 498 0.84 -16.36 6.69
C HIS A 498 1.61 -17.10 7.78
N PRO A 499 0.92 -17.63 8.80
CA PRO A 499 1.53 -18.49 9.79
C PRO A 499 2.22 -19.73 9.18
N ASP A 500 1.66 -20.26 8.09
CA ASP A 500 2.09 -21.47 7.39
C ASP A 500 3.13 -21.23 6.28
N ASP A 501 3.61 -20.00 6.08
CA ASP A 501 4.63 -19.68 5.04
C ASP A 501 5.87 -20.59 5.13
N VAL A 502 6.24 -21.05 6.32
CA VAL A 502 7.38 -21.97 6.53
C VAL A 502 7.09 -23.43 6.15
N PHE A 503 5.82 -23.81 5.98
CA PHE A 503 5.42 -25.17 5.60
C PHE A 503 5.41 -25.37 4.08
N ASP A 504 5.34 -24.28 3.33
CA ASP A 504 5.31 -24.26 1.87
C ASP A 504 6.73 -23.97 1.33
N PRO A 505 7.36 -24.91 0.59
CA PRO A 505 8.69 -24.72 0.04
C PRO A 505 8.81 -23.56 -0.95
N ASP A 506 7.74 -23.25 -1.68
CA ASP A 506 7.72 -22.18 -2.67
C ASP A 506 7.60 -20.82 -1.96
N ARG A 507 6.67 -20.69 -0.98
CA ARG A 507 6.52 -19.46 -0.17
C ARG A 507 7.72 -19.19 0.73
N SER A 508 8.30 -20.22 1.33
CA SER A 508 9.52 -20.09 2.15
C SER A 508 10.78 -19.86 1.30
N GLY A 509 10.74 -20.20 0.00
CA GLY A 509 11.92 -20.30 -0.84
C GLY A 509 12.95 -21.29 -0.28
N GLY A 510 12.47 -22.37 0.37
CA GLY A 510 13.28 -23.39 1.02
C GLY A 510 14.03 -22.93 2.27
N LYS A 511 13.68 -21.78 2.86
CA LYS A 511 14.29 -21.24 4.08
C LYS A 511 13.67 -21.85 5.33
N SER A 512 14.47 -22.04 6.37
CA SER A 512 13.99 -22.39 7.71
C SER A 512 13.23 -21.22 8.37
N TRP A 513 12.44 -21.49 9.42
CA TRP A 513 11.78 -20.45 10.22
C TRP A 513 12.77 -19.41 10.75
N GLU A 514 13.96 -19.83 11.20
CA GLU A 514 14.95 -18.91 11.75
C GLU A 514 15.44 -17.90 10.70
N GLU A 515 15.59 -18.36 9.45
CA GLU A 515 16.00 -17.52 8.33
C GLU A 515 14.87 -16.58 7.90
N LEU A 516 13.64 -17.08 7.79
CA LEU A 516 12.45 -16.28 7.49
C LEU A 516 12.23 -15.20 8.55
N TYR A 517 12.17 -15.59 9.83
CA TYR A 517 11.97 -14.66 10.93
C TYR A 517 13.09 -13.62 11.03
N ARG A 518 14.35 -14.00 10.77
CA ARG A 518 15.46 -13.04 10.71
C ARG A 518 15.32 -12.06 9.54
N SER A 519 14.90 -12.54 8.38
CA SER A 519 14.67 -11.70 7.20
C SER A 519 13.56 -10.69 7.47
N TYR A 520 12.43 -11.15 8.01
CA TYR A 520 11.31 -10.30 8.43
C TYR A 520 11.73 -9.27 9.48
N CYS A 521 12.49 -9.69 10.51
CA CYS A 521 13.03 -8.76 11.52
C CYS A 521 13.93 -7.69 10.90
N THR A 522 14.74 -8.05 9.91
CA THR A 522 15.66 -7.11 9.24
C THR A 522 14.88 -6.09 8.42
N TRP A 523 13.86 -6.53 7.70
CA TRP A 523 13.03 -5.62 6.91
C TRP A 523 12.19 -4.69 7.79
N MET A 524 11.53 -5.21 8.82
CA MET A 524 10.77 -4.37 9.75
C MET A 524 11.69 -3.37 10.49
N ASP A 525 12.93 -3.77 10.82
CA ASP A 525 13.94 -2.84 11.36
C ASP A 525 14.27 -1.71 10.37
N ASP A 526 14.47 -2.03 9.09
CA ASP A 526 14.70 -1.02 8.03
C ASP A 526 13.49 -0.09 7.88
N ILE A 527 12.27 -0.64 7.85
CA ILE A 527 11.03 0.15 7.75
C ILE A 527 10.88 1.09 8.94
N HIS A 528 11.03 0.61 10.18
CA HIS A 528 10.87 1.46 11.37
C HIS A 528 12.01 2.47 11.55
N LYS A 529 13.23 2.19 11.07
CA LYS A 529 14.35 3.14 11.09
C LYS A 529 14.26 4.19 10.00
N THR A 530 13.84 3.80 8.81
CA THR A 530 13.74 4.69 7.64
C THR A 530 12.45 5.50 7.68
N TYR A 531 11.35 4.93 8.21
CA TYR A 531 10.00 5.52 8.26
C TYR A 531 9.42 5.66 9.69
N PRO A 532 10.17 6.21 10.68
CA PRO A 532 9.77 6.30 12.09
C PRO A 532 8.62 7.28 12.38
N TRP A 533 7.92 7.77 11.36
CA TRP A 533 6.73 8.61 11.49
C TRP A 533 5.44 7.89 11.15
N LEU A 534 5.53 6.71 10.51
CA LEU A 534 4.36 5.90 10.21
C LEU A 534 3.67 5.50 11.51
N ARG A 535 2.34 5.51 11.47
CA ARG A 535 1.51 5.08 12.59
C ARG A 535 1.21 3.61 12.40
N SER A 536 1.56 2.77 13.37
CA SER A 536 1.17 1.36 13.34
C SER A 536 -0.31 1.24 13.75
N LEU A 537 -1.14 0.90 12.76
CA LEU A 537 -2.60 0.90 12.81
C LEU A 537 -3.13 -0.50 12.48
N SER A 538 -4.23 -0.86 13.13
CA SER A 538 -5.08 -1.96 12.68
C SER A 538 -5.74 -1.65 11.33
N ALA A 539 -6.33 -2.64 10.67
CA ALA A 539 -6.99 -2.45 9.37
C ALA A 539 -8.13 -1.43 9.46
N THR A 540 -8.95 -1.52 10.50
CA THR A 540 -10.04 -0.56 10.76
C THR A 540 -9.50 0.86 10.97
N GLU A 541 -8.48 1.03 11.83
CA GLU A 541 -7.87 2.36 12.06
C GLU A 541 -7.20 2.92 10.79
N ALA A 542 -6.61 2.06 9.96
CA ALA A 542 -6.04 2.44 8.68
C ALA A 542 -7.13 2.86 7.68
N GLY A 543 -8.29 2.20 7.69
CA GLY A 543 -9.48 2.61 6.96
C GLY A 543 -9.99 3.99 7.37
N ASP A 544 -9.99 4.31 8.67
CA ASP A 544 -10.33 5.66 9.15
C ASP A 544 -9.29 6.71 8.74
N ALA A 545 -7.99 6.36 8.78
CA ALA A 545 -6.95 7.25 8.27
C ALA A 545 -7.12 7.52 6.77
N LEU A 546 -7.54 6.50 6.01
CA LEU A 546 -7.84 6.64 4.59
C LEU A 546 -9.05 7.56 4.37
N ARG A 547 -10.14 7.41 5.13
CA ARG A 547 -11.30 8.32 5.06
C ARG A 547 -10.93 9.77 5.32
N ILE A 548 -10.07 10.03 6.31
CA ILE A 548 -9.56 11.38 6.58
C ILE A 548 -8.74 11.90 5.40
N CYS A 549 -7.84 11.08 4.86
CA CYS A 549 -6.93 11.47 3.78
C CYS A 549 -7.67 11.69 2.45
N GLU A 550 -8.53 10.76 2.06
CA GLU A 550 -9.28 10.75 0.80
C GLU A 550 -10.37 11.81 0.82
N GLY A 551 -11.08 11.96 1.95
CA GLY A 551 -12.07 13.00 2.14
C GLY A 551 -11.50 14.42 2.18
N ALA A 552 -10.24 14.61 2.59
CA ALA A 552 -9.62 15.93 2.65
C ALA A 552 -9.44 16.55 1.24
N ASP A 553 -9.98 17.75 1.07
CA ASP A 553 -9.86 18.54 -0.16
C ASP A 553 -9.07 19.84 0.10
N PRO A 554 -7.74 19.83 -0.14
CA PRO A 554 -6.86 20.95 0.20
C PRO A 554 -6.82 22.03 -0.89
N HIS A 555 -7.13 23.27 -0.50
CA HIS A 555 -6.92 24.48 -1.29
C HIS A 555 -5.59 25.13 -0.91
N LEU A 556 -4.62 25.15 -1.81
CA LEU A 556 -3.22 25.50 -1.57
C LEU A 556 -2.74 26.69 -2.43
N VAL A 557 -2.16 27.69 -1.79
CA VAL A 557 -1.52 28.83 -2.45
C VAL A 557 -0.02 28.81 -2.15
N PHE A 558 0.78 28.56 -3.17
CA PHE A 558 2.24 28.55 -3.11
C PHE A 558 2.81 29.96 -3.39
N GLY A 559 3.59 30.50 -2.46
CA GLY A 559 4.37 31.72 -2.63
C GLY A 559 5.87 31.47 -2.41
N GLU A 560 6.69 32.51 -2.63
CA GLU A 560 8.16 32.40 -2.50
C GLU A 560 8.61 32.15 -1.05
N GLU A 561 7.91 32.72 -0.07
CA GLU A 561 8.28 32.66 1.35
C GLU A 561 7.32 31.80 2.19
N GLU A 562 6.20 31.35 1.64
CA GLU A 562 5.19 30.59 2.38
C GLU A 562 4.27 29.77 1.47
N VAL A 563 3.68 28.72 2.06
CA VAL A 563 2.52 27.99 1.53
C VAL A 563 1.37 28.22 2.48
N ARG A 564 0.24 28.71 1.95
CA ARG A 564 -1.02 28.86 2.69
C ARG A 564 -1.99 27.77 2.25
N GLY A 565 -2.68 27.17 3.21
CA GLY A 565 -3.64 26.09 2.91
C GLY A 565 -4.92 26.19 3.72
N SER A 566 -6.02 25.80 3.07
CA SER A 566 -7.33 25.54 3.69
C SER A 566 -7.81 24.15 3.27
N VAL A 567 -8.14 23.29 4.22
CA VAL A 567 -8.62 21.92 3.94
C VAL A 567 -10.13 21.88 4.12
N GLU A 568 -10.85 21.73 3.00
CA GLU A 568 -12.27 21.43 3.00
C GLU A 568 -12.50 19.96 3.41
N ASN A 569 -13.69 19.68 3.96
CA ASN A 569 -14.07 18.36 4.48
C ASN A 569 -13.07 17.81 5.53
N PHE A 570 -12.62 18.68 6.44
CA PHE A 570 -11.67 18.32 7.49
C PHE A 570 -12.31 17.43 8.56
N LEU A 571 -12.12 16.12 8.45
CA LEU A 571 -12.67 15.10 9.37
C LEU A 571 -11.71 14.73 10.52
N GLY A 572 -10.52 15.33 10.59
CA GLY A 572 -9.50 15.02 11.58
C GLY A 572 -8.11 15.45 11.10
N PRO A 573 -7.06 15.25 11.90
CA PRO A 573 -5.71 15.63 11.50
C PRO A 573 -5.27 14.97 10.19
N VAL A 574 -4.89 15.78 9.20
CA VAL A 574 -4.49 15.32 7.87
C VAL A 574 -2.97 15.38 7.74
N SER A 575 -2.36 14.28 7.30
CA SER A 575 -0.94 14.23 6.98
C SER A 575 -0.71 14.57 5.52
N PHE A 576 0.39 15.26 5.24
CA PHE A 576 0.85 15.60 3.90
C PHE A 576 2.33 15.30 3.75
N TYR A 577 2.74 14.90 2.55
CA TYR A 577 4.13 14.99 2.15
C TYR A 577 4.39 16.33 1.46
N LEU A 578 5.36 17.06 2.00
CA LEU A 578 5.90 18.29 1.44
C LEU A 578 7.29 18.01 0.87
N LYS A 579 7.45 18.07 -0.44
CA LYS A 579 8.77 18.07 -1.08
C LYS A 579 9.16 19.51 -1.36
N THR A 580 10.34 19.93 -0.92
CA THR A 580 10.86 21.28 -1.18
C THR A 580 12.38 21.33 -1.02
N ASP A 581 13.04 22.26 -1.73
CA ASP A 581 14.45 22.61 -1.55
C ASP A 581 14.69 23.62 -0.41
N ARG A 582 13.62 24.14 0.18
CA ARG A 582 13.62 25.09 1.29
C ARG A 582 13.59 24.40 2.64
N THR A 583 13.76 25.17 3.71
CA THR A 583 13.53 24.73 5.09
C THR A 583 12.14 25.19 5.56
N PRO A 584 11.13 24.31 5.57
CA PRO A 584 9.78 24.64 6.00
C PRO A 584 9.68 24.78 7.52
N LYS A 585 8.89 25.76 7.97
CA LYS A 585 8.57 25.99 9.39
C LYS A 585 7.09 26.30 9.55
N ALA A 586 6.43 25.65 10.51
CA ALA A 586 5.07 26.01 10.87
C ALA A 586 5.01 27.49 11.30
N ALA A 587 3.97 28.20 10.84
CA ALA A 587 3.72 29.58 11.26
C ALA A 587 3.17 29.63 12.69
N ASP A 588 2.34 28.66 13.06
CA ASP A 588 1.67 28.50 14.35
C ASP A 588 1.48 27.00 14.70
N ASP A 589 0.55 26.69 15.59
CA ASP A 589 0.21 25.31 15.99
C ASP A 589 -0.84 24.63 15.08
N ALA A 590 -1.23 25.25 13.95
CA ALA A 590 -2.15 24.64 13.00
C ALA A 590 -1.54 23.42 12.28
N CYS A 591 -0.21 23.32 12.22
CA CYS A 591 0.46 22.15 11.69
C CYS A 591 1.80 21.87 12.40
N THR A 592 2.22 20.61 12.33
CA THR A 592 3.57 20.18 12.74
C THR A 592 4.36 19.74 11.53
N ILE A 593 5.67 20.00 11.49
CA ILE A 593 6.53 19.68 10.36
C ILE A 593 7.72 18.86 10.85
N ARG A 594 7.97 17.71 10.21
CA ARG A 594 9.12 16.84 10.46
C ARG A 594 9.83 16.55 9.15
N ARG A 595 11.14 16.79 9.07
CA ARG A 595 11.94 16.30 7.93
C ARG A 595 11.96 14.78 7.94
N ILE A 596 11.69 14.17 6.80
CA ILE A 596 11.62 12.71 6.65
C ILE A 596 12.67 12.16 5.68
N SER A 597 13.22 12.98 4.79
CA SER A 597 14.36 12.60 3.96
C SER A 597 15.71 12.75 4.68
N PRO A 598 16.70 11.90 4.36
CA PRO A 598 18.06 12.03 4.88
C PRO A 598 18.73 13.33 4.41
N GLY A 599 19.80 13.74 5.10
CA GLY A 599 20.67 14.84 4.68
C GLY A 599 20.12 16.26 4.90
N GLN A 600 20.63 17.20 4.11
CA GLN A 600 20.24 18.63 4.07
C GLN A 600 19.85 19.02 2.63
N GLY A 601 19.19 20.16 2.43
CA GLY A 601 18.69 20.60 1.12
C GLY A 601 17.37 19.91 0.73
N MET A 602 17.14 19.76 -0.58
CA MET A 602 15.92 19.18 -1.15
C MET A 602 15.57 17.82 -0.56
N GLY A 603 14.33 17.69 -0.15
CA GLY A 603 13.81 16.46 0.41
C GLY A 603 12.36 16.59 0.85
N TYR A 604 11.87 15.53 1.47
CA TYR A 604 10.52 15.44 1.95
C TYR A 604 10.40 15.78 3.44
N TYR A 605 9.24 16.34 3.78
CA TYR A 605 8.80 16.60 5.14
C TYR A 605 7.39 16.01 5.31
N LEU A 606 7.15 15.40 6.46
CA LEU A 606 5.79 15.09 6.91
C LEU A 606 5.22 16.35 7.57
N VAL A 607 4.12 16.86 7.00
CA VAL A 607 3.33 17.94 7.58
C VAL A 607 2.04 17.34 8.11
N THR A 608 1.76 17.47 9.41
CA THR A 608 0.47 17.05 9.98
C THR A 608 -0.32 18.29 10.36
N VAL A 609 -1.41 18.52 9.64
CA VAL A 609 -2.33 19.65 9.81
C VAL A 609 -3.36 19.28 10.87
N GLN A 610 -3.49 20.11 11.90
CA GLN A 610 -4.37 19.92 13.07
C GLN A 610 -5.65 20.77 13.00
N ARG A 611 -5.67 21.79 12.13
CA ARG A 611 -6.79 22.71 11.91
C ARG A 611 -6.99 22.93 10.41
N PRO A 612 -8.21 23.19 9.92
CA PRO A 612 -8.48 23.35 8.48
C PRO A 612 -7.59 24.40 7.80
N ASN A 613 -7.29 25.51 8.48
CA ASN A 613 -6.46 26.58 7.94
C ASN A 613 -5.04 26.52 8.52
N PHE A 614 -4.02 26.54 7.65
CA PHE A 614 -2.62 26.45 8.06
C PHE A 614 -1.67 27.30 7.19
N THR A 615 -0.47 27.57 7.70
CA THR A 615 0.58 28.29 6.96
C THR A 615 1.95 27.69 7.25
N ILE A 616 2.72 27.45 6.20
CA ILE A 616 4.09 26.92 6.24
C ILE A 616 5.02 27.99 5.68
N ARG A 617 5.96 28.49 6.48
CA ARG A 617 7.00 29.42 6.02
C ARG A 617 8.14 28.65 5.37
N LEU A 618 8.58 29.09 4.19
CA LEU A 618 9.68 28.51 3.41
C LEU A 618 10.96 29.35 3.55
N VAL A 619 11.81 28.97 4.49
CA VAL A 619 13.07 29.69 4.75
C VAL A 619 14.17 29.18 3.82
N ALA A 620 15.13 30.02 3.47
CA ALA A 620 16.34 29.58 2.77
C ALA A 620 17.01 28.42 3.53
N ALA A 621 17.50 27.44 2.76
CA ALA A 621 18.10 26.20 3.26
C ALA A 621 19.30 26.44 4.20
#